data_AF-A0A496BML7-F1
#
_entry.id   AF-A0A496BML7-F1
#
_cell.length_a   1.000
_cell.length_b   1.000
_cell.length_c   1.000
_cell.angle_alpha   90.00
_cell.angle_beta   90.00
_cell.angle_gamma   90.00
#
_symmetry.space_group_name_H-M   'P 1'
#
loop_
_entity.id
_entity.type
_entity.pdbx_description
1 polymer ?
#
loop_
_entity_poly.entity_id
_entity_poly.type
_entity_poly.pdbx_seq_one_letter_code
_entity_poly.pdbx_strand_id
1 'polypeptide(L)'
;MRGKVKYVKRSVWFVEAQESIPNHDTHAIRHTCTYAVLYNGDNVDIDEDDIRDYYGCRNLTANRIAELSENLHNVYIEYSEDWDGDYYLYGELCDYL
;
A
#
# COMPACT_ATOMS: atom_id res chain seq x y z
N MET A 1 -0.73 -16.03 7.68
CA MET A 1 0.74 -16.16 7.59
C MET A 1 1.39 -15.10 8.48
N ARG A 2 2.69 -15.19 8.74
CA ARG A 2 3.41 -14.21 9.56
C ARG A 2 4.79 -13.96 8.99
N GLY A 3 5.18 -12.69 8.90
CA GLY A 3 6.49 -12.32 8.36
C GLY A 3 6.99 -10.99 8.89
N LYS A 4 8.28 -10.75 8.71
CA LYS A 4 8.97 -9.59 9.29
C LYS A 4 9.16 -8.53 8.21
N VAL A 5 8.76 -7.30 8.50
CA VAL A 5 8.83 -6.18 7.56
C VAL A 5 10.28 -5.73 7.41
N LYS A 6 10.72 -5.63 6.15
CA LYS A 6 12.02 -5.09 5.76
C LYS A 6 11.92 -3.58 5.50
N TYR A 7 10.90 -3.15 4.77
CA TYR A 7 10.61 -1.73 4.49
C TYR A 7 9.19 -1.59 3.95
N VAL A 8 8.68 -0.35 3.90
CA VAL A 8 7.41 -0.01 3.25
C VAL A 8 7.68 0.78 1.97
N LYS A 9 6.93 0.49 0.92
CA LYS A 9 6.99 1.21 -0.36
C LYS A 9 5.60 1.59 -0.82
N ARG A 10 5.51 2.68 -1.58
CA ARG A 10 4.28 3.07 -2.27
C ARG A 10 4.50 3.05 -3.77
N SER A 11 3.67 2.29 -4.48
CA SER A 11 3.70 2.18 -5.93
C SER A 11 2.67 3.13 -6.54
N VAL A 12 3.02 3.74 -7.67
CA VAL A 12 2.13 4.61 -8.45
C VAL A 12 2.16 4.16 -9.90
N TRP A 13 1.00 3.90 -10.49
CA TRP A 13 0.88 3.57 -11.90
C TRP A 13 -0.28 4.32 -12.54
N PHE A 14 -0.29 4.34 -13.87
CA PHE A 14 -1.29 5.04 -14.67
C PHE A 14 -1.94 4.05 -15.61
N VAL A 15 -3.27 4.05 -15.67
CA VAL A 15 -4.05 3.25 -16.62
C VAL A 15 -4.63 4.21 -17.64
N GLU A 16 -4.28 4.04 -18.91
CA GLU A 16 -4.84 4.82 -20.00
C GLU A 16 -6.34 4.56 -20.12
N ALA A 17 -7.13 5.63 -20.25
CA ALA A 17 -8.57 5.49 -20.46
C ALA A 17 -8.83 4.92 -21.87
N GLN A 18 -9.54 3.79 -21.94
CA GLN A 18 -9.88 3.14 -23.21
C GLN A 18 -10.70 4.07 -24.13
N GLU A 19 -10.27 4.20 -25.39
CA GLU A 19 -10.74 5.12 -26.46
C GLU A 19 -12.22 4.98 -26.91
N SER A 20 -13.19 4.75 -26.01
CA SER A 20 -14.59 4.53 -26.40
C SER A 20 -15.46 5.79 -26.39
N ILE A 21 -14.94 6.96 -26.02
CA ILE A 21 -15.72 8.21 -25.98
C ILE A 21 -14.93 9.33 -26.66
N PRO A 22 -15.40 9.87 -27.81
CA PRO A 22 -14.76 11.01 -28.46
C PRO A 22 -15.11 12.27 -27.68
N ASN A 23 -14.45 12.48 -26.55
CA ASN A 23 -14.41 13.75 -25.85
C ASN A 23 -12.96 14.12 -25.60
N HIS A 24 -12.66 15.39 -25.77
CA HIS A 24 -11.34 15.97 -26.03
C HIS A 24 -10.36 15.97 -24.83
N ASP A 25 -10.61 15.16 -23.79
CA ASP A 25 -9.92 15.22 -22.49
C ASP A 25 -9.74 13.83 -21.85
N THR A 26 -9.17 12.89 -22.60
CA THR A 26 -8.85 11.54 -22.12
C THR A 26 -7.51 11.58 -21.39
N HIS A 27 -7.53 11.58 -20.06
CA HIS A 27 -6.32 11.49 -19.22
C HIS A 27 -6.18 10.11 -18.59
N ALA A 28 -4.95 9.64 -18.44
CA ALA A 28 -4.66 8.41 -17.73
C ALA A 28 -5.07 8.52 -16.25
N ILE A 29 -5.74 7.49 -15.74
CA ILE A 29 -6.17 7.42 -14.34
C ILE A 29 -4.97 7.00 -13.50
N ARG A 30 -4.68 7.78 -12.46
CA ARG A 30 -3.60 7.47 -11.50
C ARG A 30 -4.11 6.51 -10.43
N HIS A 31 -3.40 5.41 -10.24
CA HIS A 31 -3.61 4.45 -9.16
C HIS A 31 -2.41 4.43 -8.23
N THR A 32 -2.67 4.13 -6.95
CA THR A 32 -1.65 4.00 -5.92
C THR A 32 -1.96 2.85 -4.99
N CYS A 33 -0.93 2.17 -4.50
CA CYS A 33 -1.04 1.13 -3.48
C CYS A 33 0.25 1.12 -2.64
N THR A 34 0.11 0.80 -1.35
CA THR A 34 1.21 0.82 -0.38
C THR A 34 1.45 -0.59 0.15
N TYR A 35 2.71 -1.02 0.16
CA TYR A 35 3.08 -2.38 0.53
C TYR A 35 4.12 -2.40 1.65
N ALA A 36 3.90 -3.25 2.66
CA ALA A 36 4.96 -3.78 3.50
C ALA A 36 5.72 -4.87 2.73
N VAL A 37 6.99 -4.61 2.43
CA VAL A 37 7.89 -5.59 1.83
C VAL A 37 8.56 -6.38 2.94
N LEU A 38 8.35 -7.68 2.94
CA LEU A 38 8.85 -8.59 3.97
C LEU A 38 10.26 -9.10 3.64
N TYR A 39 10.97 -9.59 4.66
CA TYR A 39 12.31 -10.19 4.47
C TYR A 39 12.30 -11.47 3.62
N ASN A 40 11.17 -12.17 3.54
CA ASN A 40 11.00 -13.34 2.67
C ASN A 40 10.69 -12.97 1.20
N GLY A 41 10.48 -11.69 0.90
CA GLY A 41 10.22 -11.18 -0.45
C GLY A 41 8.75 -10.88 -0.75
N ASP A 42 7.82 -11.25 0.13
CA ASP A 42 6.40 -10.99 -0.06
C ASP A 42 6.11 -9.49 0.02
N ASN A 43 5.15 -9.02 -0.79
CA ASN A 43 4.57 -7.68 -0.68
C ASN A 43 3.18 -7.83 -0.06
N VAL A 44 2.98 -7.25 1.12
CA VAL A 44 1.68 -7.23 1.81
C VAL A 44 1.06 -5.85 1.64
N ASP A 45 -0.11 -5.79 1.04
CA ASP A 45 -0.90 -4.56 0.87
C ASP A 45 -1.32 -4.00 2.24
N ILE A 46 -1.19 -2.67 2.36
CA ILE A 46 -1.62 -1.87 3.48
C ILE A 46 -2.64 -0.87 2.94
N ASP A 47 -3.85 -0.89 3.50
CA ASP A 47 -4.90 0.05 3.11
C ASP A 47 -4.41 1.49 3.29
N GLU A 48 -4.46 2.28 2.21
CA GLU A 48 -4.02 3.66 2.27
C GLU A 48 -4.95 4.52 3.13
N ASP A 49 -6.22 4.12 3.33
CA ASP A 49 -7.14 4.80 4.23
C ASP A 49 -6.75 4.58 5.70
N ASP A 50 -6.33 3.37 6.08
CA ASP A 50 -5.76 3.11 7.41
C ASP A 50 -4.53 3.97 7.71
N ILE A 51 -3.64 4.13 6.71
CA ILE A 51 -2.46 5.00 6.83
C ILE A 51 -2.88 6.46 7.02
N ARG A 52 -3.88 6.92 6.27
CA ARG A 52 -4.39 8.30 6.35
C ARG A 52 -5.00 8.57 7.72
N ASP A 53 -5.78 7.62 8.23
CA ASP A 53 -6.42 7.71 9.54
C ASP A 53 -5.40 7.71 10.67
N TYR A 54 -4.40 6.82 10.62
CA TYR A 54 -3.31 6.78 11.61
C TYR A 54 -2.53 8.11 11.67
N TYR A 55 -2.14 8.66 10.51
CA TYR A 55 -1.41 9.94 10.47
C TYR A 55 -2.30 11.18 10.52
N GLY A 56 -3.62 11.02 10.56
CA GLY A 56 -4.58 12.13 10.49
C GLY A 56 -4.37 13.04 9.29
N CYS A 57 -4.07 12.46 8.12
CA CYS A 57 -3.64 13.21 6.93
C CYS A 57 -4.41 12.81 5.68
N ARG A 58 -4.63 13.79 4.79
CA ARG A 58 -5.31 13.53 3.50
C ARG A 58 -4.37 12.96 2.43
N ASN A 59 -3.10 13.37 2.46
CA ASN A 59 -2.14 13.09 1.40
C ASN A 59 -0.99 12.26 1.93
N LEU A 60 -0.78 11.07 1.34
CA LEU A 60 0.39 10.24 1.60
C LEU A 60 1.59 10.75 0.82
N THR A 61 2.48 11.46 1.53
CA THR A 61 3.74 11.99 0.98
C THR A 61 4.87 10.97 1.12
N ALA A 62 5.97 11.16 0.39
CA ALA A 62 7.16 10.32 0.53
C ALA A 62 7.68 10.28 1.98
N ASN A 63 7.61 11.41 2.71
CA ASN A 63 8.02 11.46 4.11
C ASN A 63 7.13 10.62 5.02
N ARG A 64 5.81 10.58 4.77
CA ARG A 64 4.89 9.73 5.55
C ARG A 64 5.13 8.25 5.28
N ILE A 65 5.42 7.88 4.03
CA ILE A 65 5.78 6.50 3.69
C ILE A 65 7.13 6.11 4.30
N ALA A 66 8.10 7.03 4.35
CA ALA A 66 9.38 6.80 5.01
C ALA A 66 9.22 6.59 6.53
N GLU A 67 8.44 7.44 7.20
CA GLU A 67 8.12 7.32 8.62
C GLU A 67 7.37 6.00 8.92
N LEU A 68 6.39 5.64 8.08
CA LEU A 68 5.70 4.35 8.20
C LEU A 68 6.66 3.17 8.02
N SER A 69 7.60 3.29 7.07
CA SER A 69 8.64 2.28 6.85
C SER A 69 9.58 2.14 8.04
N GLU A 70 9.91 3.22 8.74
CA GLU A 70 10.74 3.19 9.95
C GLU A 70 9.99 2.54 11.11
N ASN A 71 8.73 2.93 11.32
CA ASN A 71 7.89 2.38 12.39
C ASN A 71 7.66 0.87 12.23
N LEU A 72 7.38 0.41 11.02
CA LEU A 72 7.18 -1.01 10.75
C LEU A 72 8.50 -1.78 10.57
N HIS A 73 9.65 -1.13 10.49
CA HIS A 73 10.91 -1.84 10.26
C HIS A 73 11.18 -2.88 11.36
N ASN A 74 11.44 -4.13 10.97
CA ASN A 74 11.61 -5.27 11.86
C ASN A 74 10.37 -5.66 12.70
N VAL A 75 9.19 -5.10 12.42
CA VAL A 75 7.94 -5.54 13.04
C VAL A 75 7.47 -6.84 12.37
N TYR A 76 6.89 -7.74 13.16
CA TYR A 76 6.21 -8.91 12.65
C TYR A 76 4.74 -8.58 12.39
N ILE A 77 4.28 -8.80 11.17
CA ILE A 77 2.89 -8.64 10.78
C ILE A 77 2.26 -9.99 10.45
N GLU A 78 0.96 -10.11 10.71
CA GLU A 78 0.15 -11.21 10.21
C GLU A 78 -0.54 -10.77 8.91
N TYR A 79 -0.62 -11.68 7.95
CA TYR A 79 -1.15 -11.40 6.62
C TYR A 79 -1.80 -12.63 6.01
N SER A 80 -2.72 -12.43 5.08
CA SER A 80 -3.45 -13.48 4.37
C SER A 80 -3.37 -13.26 2.86
N GLU A 81 -3.52 -14.34 2.11
CA GLU A 81 -3.62 -14.32 0.65
C GLU A 81 -5.10 -14.17 0.26
N ASP A 82 -5.38 -13.37 -0.75
CA ASP A 82 -6.72 -13.29 -1.35
C ASP A 82 -6.89 -14.33 -2.47
N TRP A 83 -7.98 -14.24 -3.23
CA TRP A 83 -8.26 -15.20 -4.30
C TRP A 83 -7.37 -14.98 -5.55
N ASP A 84 -6.86 -13.76 -5.74
CA ASP A 84 -6.02 -13.40 -6.88
C ASP A 84 -4.53 -13.66 -6.60
N GLY A 85 -4.18 -14.05 -5.37
CA GLY A 85 -2.82 -14.37 -4.94
C GLY A 85 -2.08 -13.17 -4.32
N ASP A 86 -2.79 -12.07 -4.07
CA ASP A 86 -2.24 -10.88 -3.42
C ASP A 86 -2.32 -11.02 -1.89
N TYR A 87 -1.29 -10.53 -1.20
CA TYR A 87 -1.25 -10.57 0.25
C TYR A 87 -1.76 -9.27 0.85
N TYR A 88 -2.58 -9.35 1.89
CA TYR A 88 -3.10 -8.20 2.64
C TYR A 88 -2.92 -8.40 4.15
N LEU A 89 -2.85 -7.30 4.89
CA LEU A 89 -2.76 -7.32 6.35
C LEU A 89 -3.92 -8.09 6.99
N TYR A 90 -3.60 -8.97 7.94
CA TYR A 90 -4.60 -9.63 8.77
C TYR A 90 -4.86 -8.76 10.00
N GLY A 91 -5.88 -7.90 9.95
CA GLY A 91 -6.18 -6.92 11.01
C GLY A 91 -5.99 -5.48 10.53
N GLU A 92 -5.99 -4.54 11.47
CA GLU A 92 -5.83 -3.11 11.16
C GLU A 92 -4.35 -2.73 11.22
N LEU A 93 -3.94 -1.68 10.50
CA LEU A 93 -2.58 -1.17 10.56
C LEU A 93 -2.12 -0.84 12.00
N CYS A 94 -3.03 -0.33 12.83
CA CYS A 94 -2.76 0.05 14.22
C CYS A 94 -2.34 -1.12 15.12
N ASP A 95 -2.68 -2.37 14.77
CA ASP A 95 -2.26 -3.55 15.53
C ASP A 95 -0.74 -3.78 15.47
N TYR A 96 -0.07 -3.11 14.53
CA TYR A 96 1.34 -3.31 14.20
C TYR A 96 2.21 -2.04 14.40
N LEU A 97 1.62 -0.92 14.82
CA LEU A 97 2.28 0.38 15.00
C LEU A 97 2.50 0.76 16.47
#